data_AF-A0A6N6T9R3-F1
#
_entry.id   AF-A0A6N6T9R3-F1
#
_cell.length_a   1.000
_cell.length_b   1.000
_cell.length_c   1.000
_cell.angle_alpha   90.00
_cell.angle_beta   90.00
_cell.angle_gamma   90.00
#
_symmetry.space_group_name_H-M   'P 1'
#
loop_
_entity.id
_entity.type
_entity.pdbx_description
1 polymer ?
#
loop_
_entity_poly.entity_id
_entity_poly.type
_entity_poly.pdbx_seq_one_letter_code
_entity_poly.pdbx_strand_id
1 'polypeptide(L)'
;MRHEHIETNSGLMILLILAVISIGGLVEIVPLFYINETIEKVEGVRPNTPLELRGRDIYIREGCYLCHSQQIRPFRDEWLRYGHYSLAAESQYDHPFQWGSKRTGPDLARLGGKYSNQWHVQHLKAPRSVVPQSIMPNYPWLLATNLDTSDVADRMRALRATGVPYSLTQAEYDANVKKFGQTVANQLDISQAQDNLLKEARDQNFDGIPGQVTEMEALVAYLQSLGTMVDFTQYNDDAFVKFR
;
A
#
# COMPACT_ATOMS: atom_id res chain seq x y z
N MET A 1 15.59 37.93 29.73
CA MET A 1 16.96 37.62 29.28
C MET A 1 17.35 38.61 28.20
N ARG A 2 18.57 39.15 28.23
CA ARG A 2 19.11 39.90 27.09
C ARG A 2 19.52 38.91 25.99
N HIS A 3 19.24 39.26 24.74
CA HIS A 3 19.56 38.46 23.55
C HIS A 3 21.01 37.96 23.52
N GLU A 4 21.93 38.85 23.90
CA GLU A 4 23.38 38.60 23.99
C GLU A 4 23.76 37.37 24.83
N HIS A 5 22.98 37.03 25.87
CA HIS A 5 23.25 35.86 26.71
C HIS A 5 22.90 34.53 26.04
N ILE A 6 21.99 34.56 25.05
CA ILE A 6 21.62 33.38 24.27
C ILE A 6 22.68 33.16 23.16
N GLU A 7 23.10 34.23 22.50
CA GLU A 7 24.08 34.15 21.39
C GLU A 7 25.47 33.75 21.85
N THR A 8 25.88 34.14 23.06
CA THR A 8 27.21 33.83 23.60
C THR A 8 27.29 32.44 24.25
N ASN A 9 26.17 31.75 24.44
CA ASN A 9 26.13 30.42 25.05
C ASN A 9 25.58 29.38 24.06
N SER A 10 26.49 28.64 23.42
CA SER A 10 26.13 27.63 22.41
C SER A 10 25.23 26.53 22.96
N GLY A 11 25.37 26.14 24.23
CA GLY A 11 24.50 25.12 24.86
C GLY A 11 23.07 25.60 25.02
N LEU A 12 22.89 26.84 25.49
CA LEU A 12 21.56 27.47 25.61
C LEU A 12 20.91 27.65 24.23
N MET A 13 21.69 28.08 23.23
CA MET A 13 21.21 28.25 21.86
C MET A 13 20.72 26.92 21.25
N ILE A 14 21.48 25.83 21.40
CA ILE A 14 21.08 24.50 20.91
C ILE A 14 19.78 24.04 21.58
N LEU A 15 19.66 24.19 22.90
CA LEU A 15 18.45 23.80 23.63
C LEU A 15 17.22 24.56 23.15
N LEU A 16 17.34 25.87 22.93
CA LEU A 16 16.24 26.70 22.44
C LEU A 16 15.85 26.33 21.00
N ILE A 17 16.81 26.05 20.13
CA ILE A 17 16.55 25.59 18.76
C ILE A 17 15.79 24.26 18.77
N LEU A 18 16.26 23.28 19.56
CA LEU A 18 15.58 21.99 19.72
C LEU A 18 14.15 22.15 20.25
N ALA A 19 13.95 23.04 21.23
CA ALA A 19 12.63 23.33 21.76
C ALA A 19 11.71 23.90 20.67
N VAL A 20 12.17 24.87 19.88
CA VAL A 20 11.34 25.50 18.83
C VAL A 20 11.03 24.53 17.69
N ILE A 21 12.02 23.76 17.20
CA ILE A 21 11.81 22.79 16.12
C ILE A 21 10.86 21.66 16.54
N SER A 22 10.95 21.21 17.80
CA SER A 22 10.11 20.10 18.28
C SER A 22 8.62 20.45 18.37
N ILE A 23 8.25 21.73 18.54
CA ILE A 23 6.85 22.17 18.59
C ILE A 23 6.10 21.77 17.32
N GLY A 24 6.67 21.96 16.13
CA GLY A 24 6.02 21.60 14.86
C GLY A 24 5.71 20.10 14.80
N GLY A 25 6.70 19.25 15.10
CA GLY A 25 6.51 17.80 15.14
C GLY A 25 5.50 17.36 16.19
N LEU A 26 5.51 17.98 17.38
CA LEU A 26 4.55 17.68 18.44
C LEU A 26 3.11 18.05 18.06
N VAL A 27 2.89 19.17 17.38
CA VAL A 27 1.56 19.63 17.00
C VAL A 27 1.01 18.87 15.78
N GLU A 28 1.86 18.50 14.83
CA GLU A 28 1.41 17.85 13.59
C GLU A 28 1.35 16.31 13.69
N ILE A 29 2.30 15.67 14.37
CA ILE A 29 2.44 14.19 14.37
C ILE A 29 1.72 13.55 15.56
N VAL A 30 1.91 14.08 16.78
CA VAL A 30 1.40 13.42 18.00
C VAL A 30 -0.13 13.29 18.00
N PRO A 31 -0.92 14.32 17.64
CA PRO A 31 -2.38 14.18 17.64
C PRO A 31 -2.89 13.08 16.70
N LEU A 32 -2.20 12.81 15.58
CA LEU A 32 -2.61 11.77 14.63
C LEU A 32 -2.60 10.35 15.22
N PHE A 33 -1.86 10.09 16.30
CA PHE A 33 -1.90 8.81 17.01
C PHE A 33 -3.14 8.62 17.89
N TYR A 34 -3.85 9.71 18.23
CA TYR A 34 -4.97 9.68 19.18
C TYR A 34 -6.32 10.03 18.54
N ILE A 35 -6.31 10.68 17.37
CA ILE A 35 -7.54 11.07 16.67
C ILE A 35 -8.07 9.86 15.90
N ASN A 36 -9.05 9.17 16.47
CA ASN A 36 -9.76 8.08 15.80
C ASN A 36 -10.85 8.58 14.84
N GLU A 37 -11.22 9.87 14.91
CA GLU A 37 -12.31 10.45 14.11
C GLU A 37 -11.88 10.79 12.67
N THR A 38 -10.59 10.91 12.39
CA THR A 38 -10.06 11.23 11.05
C THR A 38 -9.87 10.01 10.16
N ILE A 39 -10.02 8.79 10.70
CA ILE A 39 -9.96 7.56 9.91
C ILE A 39 -11.39 7.12 9.66
N GLU A 40 -11.82 7.15 8.40
CA GLU A 40 -13.13 6.66 8.04
C GLU A 40 -13.27 5.18 8.45
N LYS A 41 -14.38 4.83 9.08
CA LYS A 41 -14.67 3.43 9.35
C LYS A 41 -15.08 2.76 8.04
N VAL A 42 -14.14 2.03 7.47
CA VAL A 42 -14.37 1.28 6.24
C VAL A 42 -14.39 -0.21 6.55
N GLU A 43 -15.49 -0.85 6.20
CA GLU A 43 -15.59 -2.31 6.23
C GLU A 43 -14.88 -2.89 5.01
N GLY A 44 -14.22 -4.04 5.17
CA GLY A 44 -13.62 -4.78 4.05
C GLY A 44 -12.12 -4.53 3.81
N VAL A 45 -11.53 -3.44 4.34
CA VAL A 45 -10.07 -3.24 4.23
C VAL A 45 -9.32 -4.29 5.04
N ARG A 46 -8.54 -5.12 4.36
CA ARG A 46 -7.72 -6.19 4.94
C ARG A 46 -6.22 -5.94 4.68
N PRO A 47 -5.31 -6.54 5.46
CA PRO A 47 -3.90 -6.57 5.10
C PRO A 47 -3.68 -7.30 3.76
N ASN A 48 -2.52 -7.03 3.16
CA ASN A 48 -2.08 -7.76 1.96
C ASN A 48 -1.94 -9.25 2.26
N THR A 49 -2.35 -10.09 1.31
CA THR A 49 -2.00 -11.52 1.34
C THR A 49 -0.48 -11.68 1.25
N PRO A 50 0.07 -12.87 1.56
CA PRO A 50 1.50 -13.13 1.42
C PRO A 50 2.03 -12.84 0.00
N LEU A 51 1.26 -13.16 -1.05
CA LEU A 51 1.66 -12.89 -2.44
C LEU A 51 1.61 -11.39 -2.77
N GLU A 52 0.51 -10.71 -2.41
CA GLU A 52 0.36 -9.26 -2.58
C GLU A 52 1.45 -8.49 -1.81
N LEU A 53 1.82 -8.94 -0.61
CA LEU A 53 2.89 -8.35 0.20
C LEU A 53 4.23 -8.41 -0.52
N ARG A 54 4.58 -9.57 -1.10
CA ARG A 54 5.81 -9.69 -1.89
C ARG A 54 5.75 -8.85 -3.17
N GLY A 55 4.57 -8.74 -3.80
CA GLY A 55 4.34 -7.85 -4.94
C GLY A 55 4.56 -6.38 -4.61
N ARG A 56 4.09 -5.95 -3.44
CA ARG A 56 4.30 -4.59 -2.91
C ARG A 56 5.78 -4.31 -2.64
N ASP A 57 6.51 -5.28 -2.08
CA ASP A 57 7.96 -5.14 -1.88
C ASP A 57 8.70 -4.96 -3.22
N ILE A 58 8.27 -5.68 -4.27
CA ILE A 58 8.81 -5.52 -5.62
C ILE A 58 8.44 -4.15 -6.19
N TYR A 59 7.20 -3.70 -6.02
CA TYR A 59 6.76 -2.36 -6.42
C TYR A 59 7.65 -1.26 -5.82
N ILE A 60 8.02 -1.40 -4.54
CA ILE A 60 8.95 -0.51 -3.85
C ILE A 60 10.37 -0.66 -4.40
N ARG A 61 10.88 -1.88 -4.55
CA ARG A 61 12.23 -2.18 -5.06
C ARG A 61 12.45 -1.58 -6.45
N GLU A 62 11.46 -1.67 -7.32
CA GLU A 62 11.49 -1.17 -8.70
C GLU A 62 11.27 0.35 -8.81
N GLY A 63 10.99 1.02 -7.69
CA GLY A 63 10.81 2.48 -7.65
C GLY A 63 9.55 2.95 -8.37
N CYS A 64 8.51 2.12 -8.49
CA CYS A 64 7.28 2.47 -9.20
C CYS A 64 6.63 3.76 -8.63
N TYR A 65 6.76 3.98 -7.32
CA TYR A 65 6.31 5.17 -6.61
C TYR A 65 6.94 6.50 -7.10
N LEU A 66 8.06 6.46 -7.82
CA LEU A 66 8.69 7.65 -8.40
C LEU A 66 7.89 8.21 -9.60
N CYS A 67 7.05 7.37 -10.21
CA CYS A 67 6.25 7.70 -11.38
C CYS A 67 4.75 7.63 -11.11
N HIS A 68 4.32 6.79 -10.18
CA HIS A 68 2.93 6.47 -9.92
C HIS A 68 2.55 6.83 -8.49
N SER A 69 1.45 7.54 -8.33
CA SER A 69 0.84 7.76 -7.01
C SER A 69 -0.22 6.71 -6.71
N GLN A 70 -0.45 6.47 -5.42
CA GLN A 70 -1.60 5.73 -4.92
C GLN A 70 -2.39 6.60 -3.95
N GLN A 71 -2.83 7.77 -4.42
CA GLN A 71 -3.65 8.70 -3.64
C GLN A 71 -4.47 9.58 -4.59
N ILE A 72 -5.76 9.31 -4.69
CA ILE A 72 -6.70 10.11 -5.49
C ILE A 72 -7.22 11.26 -4.63
N ARG A 73 -7.10 12.48 -5.14
CA ARG A 73 -7.55 13.69 -4.43
C ARG A 73 -9.05 13.88 -4.62
N PRO A 74 -9.75 14.55 -3.67
CA PRO A 74 -11.21 14.75 -3.70
C PRO A 74 -11.63 15.85 -4.69
N PHE A 75 -11.21 15.73 -5.94
CA PHE A 75 -11.56 16.63 -7.02
C PHE A 75 -12.34 15.87 -8.10
N ARG A 76 -13.35 16.52 -8.69
CA ARG A 76 -14.21 15.93 -9.72
C ARG A 76 -13.42 15.40 -10.94
N ASP A 77 -12.39 16.11 -11.38
CA ASP A 77 -11.56 15.70 -12.51
C ASP A 77 -10.70 14.46 -12.20
N GLU A 78 -10.21 14.33 -10.96
CA GLU A 78 -9.54 13.10 -10.51
C GLU A 78 -10.51 11.95 -10.37
N TRP A 79 -11.70 12.23 -9.84
CA TRP A 79 -12.73 11.20 -9.71
C TRP A 79 -13.12 10.63 -11.07
N LEU A 80 -13.45 11.48 -12.04
CA LEU A 80 -13.81 11.03 -13.39
C LEU A 80 -12.69 10.25 -14.07
N ARG A 81 -11.43 10.47 -13.69
CA ARG A 81 -10.26 9.79 -14.27
C ARG A 81 -9.94 8.46 -13.57
N TYR A 82 -9.97 8.44 -12.24
CA TYR A 82 -9.42 7.35 -11.44
C TYR A 82 -10.46 6.58 -10.63
N GLY A 83 -11.60 7.19 -10.29
CA GLY A 83 -12.60 6.63 -9.38
C GLY A 83 -12.68 7.40 -8.06
N HIS A 84 -13.40 6.86 -7.07
CA HIS A 84 -13.59 7.51 -5.77
C HIS A 84 -12.25 7.93 -5.15
N TYR A 85 -12.23 9.09 -4.47
CA TYR A 85 -11.04 9.61 -3.79
C TYR A 85 -10.51 8.63 -2.75
N SER A 86 -9.22 8.72 -2.43
CA SER A 86 -8.60 7.83 -1.45
C SER A 86 -9.03 8.18 -0.03
N LEU A 87 -9.40 7.16 0.75
CA LEU A 87 -9.72 7.26 2.17
C LEU A 87 -8.49 6.93 3.00
N ALA A 88 -8.37 7.52 4.19
CA ALA A 88 -7.23 7.27 5.06
C ALA A 88 -7.16 5.78 5.48
N ALA A 89 -8.32 5.16 5.66
CA ALA A 89 -8.47 3.76 6.05
C ALA A 89 -7.82 2.77 5.08
N GLU A 90 -7.68 3.11 3.80
CA GLU A 90 -7.14 2.20 2.78
C GLU A 90 -5.63 1.98 2.94
N SER A 91 -4.92 2.97 3.48
CA SER A 91 -3.47 2.89 3.72
C SER A 91 -3.12 2.53 5.17
N GLN A 92 -4.09 2.11 5.98
CA GLN A 92 -3.86 1.82 7.40
C GLN A 92 -2.84 0.69 7.66
N TYR A 93 -2.67 -0.22 6.69
CA TYR A 93 -1.72 -1.34 6.77
C TYR A 93 -0.45 -1.11 5.93
N ASP A 94 -0.30 0.07 5.32
CA ASP A 94 0.84 0.36 4.46
C ASP A 94 2.06 0.82 5.26
N HIS A 95 3.06 -0.05 5.34
CA HIS A 95 4.37 0.28 5.90
C HIS A 95 5.47 0.09 4.85
N PRO A 96 6.10 1.16 4.33
CA PRO A 96 5.69 2.57 4.42
C PRO A 96 4.54 2.91 3.45
N PHE A 97 3.78 3.99 3.70
CA PHE A 97 2.71 4.45 2.81
C PHE A 97 3.18 4.60 1.35
N GLN A 98 2.30 4.33 0.37
CA GLN A 98 2.60 4.40 -1.07
C GLN A 98 1.94 5.60 -1.78
N TRP A 99 1.55 6.62 -1.02
CA TRP A 99 1.07 7.88 -1.61
C TRP A 99 2.22 8.50 -2.41
N GLY A 100 1.96 8.81 -3.68
CA GLY A 100 2.98 9.34 -4.56
C GLY A 100 3.13 10.84 -4.40
N SER A 101 4.34 11.35 -4.62
CA SER A 101 4.63 12.78 -4.70
C SER A 101 4.70 13.29 -6.15
N LYS A 102 4.63 12.39 -7.13
CA LYS A 102 4.73 12.69 -8.56
C LYS A 102 3.84 11.76 -9.38
N ARG A 103 3.35 12.27 -10.52
CA ARG A 103 2.60 11.51 -11.54
C ARG A 103 3.23 11.68 -12.90
N THR A 104 4.25 10.86 -13.17
CA THR A 104 4.79 10.66 -14.53
C THR A 104 3.88 9.70 -15.30
N GLY A 105 3.43 8.64 -14.61
CA GLY A 105 2.33 7.78 -15.03
C GLY A 105 1.04 8.08 -14.27
N PRO A 106 -0.07 7.39 -14.61
CA PRO A 106 -1.36 7.56 -13.94
C PRO A 106 -1.34 7.12 -12.47
N ASP A 107 -2.31 7.59 -11.69
CA ASP A 107 -2.55 7.09 -10.32
C ASP A 107 -3.03 5.63 -10.35
N LEU A 108 -2.57 4.81 -9.40
CA LEU A 108 -2.84 3.37 -9.32
C LEU A 108 -3.75 2.97 -8.16
N ALA A 109 -4.25 3.89 -7.32
CA ALA A 109 -5.03 3.57 -6.12
C ALA A 109 -6.33 2.80 -6.40
N ARG A 110 -6.80 2.78 -7.65
CA ARG A 110 -8.02 2.10 -8.11
C ARG A 110 -7.73 1.27 -9.35
N LEU A 111 -6.57 0.62 -9.40
CA LEU A 111 -6.15 -0.14 -10.57
C LEU A 111 -6.79 -1.52 -10.63
N GLY A 112 -7.10 -2.11 -9.47
CA GLY A 112 -7.63 -3.47 -9.38
C GLY A 112 -8.85 -3.68 -10.25
N GLY A 113 -8.83 -4.74 -11.05
CA GLY A 113 -9.90 -5.13 -11.97
C GLY A 113 -10.06 -4.25 -13.22
N LYS A 114 -9.32 -3.14 -13.38
CA LYS A 114 -9.42 -2.29 -14.58
C LYS A 114 -8.77 -2.90 -15.82
N TYR A 115 -7.72 -3.68 -15.62
CA TYR A 115 -6.99 -4.36 -16.70
C TYR A 115 -6.85 -5.84 -16.36
N SER A 116 -6.78 -6.68 -17.39
CA SER A 116 -6.54 -8.10 -17.20
C SER A 116 -5.11 -8.36 -16.72
N ASN A 117 -4.91 -9.48 -16.04
CA ASN A 117 -3.59 -9.99 -15.65
C ASN A 117 -2.62 -10.02 -16.86
N GLN A 118 -3.09 -10.55 -17.99
CA GLN A 118 -2.31 -10.58 -19.23
C GLN A 118 -1.93 -9.18 -19.73
N TRP A 119 -2.82 -8.18 -19.60
CA TRP A 119 -2.48 -6.80 -19.95
C TRP A 119 -1.38 -6.26 -19.04
N HIS A 120 -1.46 -6.50 -17.72
CA HIS A 120 -0.40 -6.10 -16.79
C HIS A 120 0.94 -6.73 -17.14
N VAL A 121 0.98 -8.02 -17.44
CA VAL A 121 2.21 -8.73 -17.83
C VAL A 121 2.81 -8.13 -19.10
N GLN A 122 2.01 -7.92 -20.16
CA GLN A 122 2.50 -7.33 -21.40
C GLN A 122 2.96 -5.90 -21.21
N HIS A 123 2.19 -5.11 -20.45
CA HIS A 123 2.54 -3.73 -20.13
C HIS A 123 3.84 -3.65 -19.33
N LEU A 124 4.02 -4.43 -18.27
CA LEU A 124 5.25 -4.42 -17.46
C LEU A 124 6.46 -4.92 -18.25
N LYS A 125 6.29 -5.97 -19.06
CA LYS A 125 7.37 -6.49 -19.92
C LYS A 125 7.81 -5.47 -20.96
N ALA A 126 6.87 -4.84 -21.65
CA ALA A 126 7.14 -3.86 -22.69
C ALA A 126 6.00 -2.83 -22.80
N PRO A 127 6.01 -1.73 -22.02
CA PRO A 127 4.89 -0.78 -21.99
C PRO A 127 4.52 -0.22 -23.37
N ARG A 128 5.53 0.00 -24.23
CA ARG A 128 5.34 0.52 -25.59
C ARG A 128 4.67 -0.46 -26.56
N SER A 129 4.56 -1.74 -26.20
CA SER A 129 3.84 -2.74 -27.00
C SER A 129 2.32 -2.58 -26.92
N VAL A 130 1.81 -2.05 -25.80
CA VAL A 130 0.37 -1.84 -25.56
C VAL A 130 -0.01 -0.36 -25.50
N VAL A 131 0.95 0.51 -25.16
CA VAL A 131 0.79 1.96 -25.13
C VAL A 131 2.00 2.59 -25.83
N PRO A 132 1.96 2.79 -27.16
CA PRO A 132 3.12 3.22 -27.96
C PRO A 132 3.85 4.46 -27.45
N GLN A 133 3.10 5.41 -26.88
CA GLN A 133 3.59 6.66 -26.31
C GLN A 133 4.06 6.55 -24.85
N SER A 134 4.07 5.34 -24.26
CA SER A 134 4.48 5.16 -22.87
C SER A 134 5.95 5.53 -22.69
N ILE A 135 6.24 6.21 -21.57
CA ILE A 135 7.60 6.52 -21.12
C ILE A 135 8.04 5.62 -19.95
N MET A 136 7.19 4.68 -19.54
CA MET A 136 7.49 3.72 -18.48
C MET A 136 8.65 2.80 -18.92
N PRO A 137 9.62 2.48 -18.05
CA PRO A 137 10.68 1.52 -18.33
C PRO A 137 10.15 0.10 -18.61
N ASN A 138 10.96 -0.74 -19.26
CA ASN A 138 10.66 -2.17 -19.39
C ASN A 138 11.09 -2.92 -18.14
N TYR A 139 10.29 -3.88 -17.67
CA TYR A 139 10.60 -4.76 -16.53
C TYR A 139 10.54 -6.25 -16.92
N PRO A 140 11.25 -6.71 -17.99
CA PRO A 140 11.15 -8.09 -18.48
C PRO A 140 11.75 -9.11 -17.51
N TRP A 141 12.68 -8.67 -16.64
CA TRP A 141 13.30 -9.54 -15.64
C TRP A 141 12.30 -10.11 -14.65
N LEU A 142 11.20 -9.42 -14.38
CA LEU A 142 10.17 -9.90 -13.45
C LEU A 142 9.59 -11.26 -13.86
N LEU A 143 9.56 -11.57 -15.16
CA LEU A 143 9.14 -12.88 -15.68
C LEU A 143 10.26 -13.94 -15.60
N ALA A 144 11.52 -13.52 -15.63
CA ALA A 144 12.66 -14.42 -15.61
C ALA A 144 13.11 -14.79 -14.18
N THR A 145 12.80 -13.93 -13.22
CA THR A 145 13.22 -14.08 -11.82
C THR A 145 12.16 -14.85 -11.03
N ASN A 146 12.58 -15.94 -10.39
CA ASN A 146 11.76 -16.65 -9.40
C ASN A 146 11.55 -15.78 -8.16
N LEU A 147 10.33 -15.80 -7.62
CA LEU A 147 10.03 -15.12 -6.38
C LEU A 147 10.72 -15.82 -5.20
N ASP A 148 11.49 -15.06 -4.43
CA ASP A 148 11.93 -15.52 -3.12
C ASP A 148 10.76 -15.50 -2.13
N THR A 149 10.40 -16.69 -1.66
CA THR A 149 9.30 -16.95 -0.73
C THR A 149 9.78 -17.33 0.67
N SER A 150 11.10 -17.44 0.87
CA SER A 150 11.67 -17.97 2.11
C SER A 150 11.48 -17.06 3.32
N ASP A 151 11.38 -15.75 3.10
CA ASP A 151 11.31 -14.73 4.15
C ASP A 151 9.89 -14.15 4.37
N VAL A 152 8.87 -14.66 3.66
CA VAL A 152 7.52 -14.09 3.70
C VAL A 152 6.91 -14.11 5.11
N ALA A 153 7.15 -15.17 5.87
CA ALA A 153 6.69 -15.28 7.25
C ALA A 153 7.36 -14.23 8.15
N ASP A 154 8.66 -13.98 7.98
CA ASP A 154 9.39 -12.97 8.76
C ASP A 154 8.92 -11.55 8.42
N ARG A 155 8.62 -11.27 7.15
CA ARG A 155 8.00 -10.01 6.72
C ARG A 155 6.64 -9.78 7.37
N MET A 156 5.79 -10.80 7.39
CA MET A 156 4.49 -10.71 8.08
C MET A 156 4.66 -10.54 9.59
N ARG A 157 5.65 -11.18 10.22
CA ARG A 157 5.97 -10.94 11.65
C ARG A 157 6.42 -9.51 11.91
N ALA A 158 7.25 -8.94 11.03
CA ALA A 158 7.69 -7.56 11.14
C ALA A 158 6.52 -6.56 11.05
N LEU A 159 5.61 -6.76 10.09
CA LEU A 159 4.38 -5.97 9.96
C LEU A 159 3.41 -6.18 11.11
N ARG A 160 3.33 -7.41 11.65
CA ARG A 160 2.57 -7.68 12.87
C ARG A 160 3.06 -6.82 14.03
N ALA A 161 4.38 -6.62 14.16
CA ALA A 161 4.95 -5.77 15.20
C ALA A 161 4.57 -4.28 15.05
N THR A 162 4.18 -3.83 13.86
CA THR A 162 3.68 -2.46 13.62
C THR A 162 2.18 -2.30 13.81
N GLY A 163 1.46 -3.39 14.15
CA GLY A 163 0.02 -3.39 14.38
C GLY A 163 -0.82 -3.95 13.22
N VAL A 164 -0.20 -4.44 12.14
CA VAL A 164 -0.93 -5.12 11.07
C VAL A 164 -1.47 -6.46 11.62
N PRO A 165 -2.78 -6.77 11.46
CA PRO A 165 -3.41 -7.92 12.10
C PRO A 165 -3.11 -9.25 11.40
N TYR A 166 -1.83 -9.60 11.21
CA TYR A 166 -1.42 -10.96 10.88
C TYR A 166 -1.47 -11.85 12.13
N SER A 167 -1.87 -13.12 11.99
CA SER A 167 -2.08 -14.02 13.13
C SER A 167 -0.89 -14.96 13.32
N LEU A 168 -0.43 -15.08 14.57
CA LEU A 168 0.54 -16.08 15.02
C LEU A 168 -0.07 -17.04 16.05
N THR A 169 -1.12 -16.59 16.73
CA THR A 169 -1.84 -17.35 17.77
C THR A 169 -3.27 -17.65 17.32
N GLN A 170 -3.88 -18.70 17.88
CA GLN A 170 -5.27 -19.05 17.60
C GLN A 170 -6.24 -17.90 17.92
N ALA A 171 -6.00 -17.16 19.02
CA ALA A 171 -6.85 -16.03 19.40
C ALA A 171 -6.83 -14.90 18.36
N GLU A 172 -5.67 -14.59 17.78
CA GLU A 172 -5.57 -13.60 16.70
C GLU A 172 -6.23 -14.08 15.43
N TYR A 173 -6.06 -15.36 15.11
CA TYR A 173 -6.72 -15.98 13.98
C TYR A 173 -8.25 -15.91 14.12
N ASP A 174 -8.80 -16.28 15.27
CA ASP A 174 -10.24 -16.23 15.54
C ASP A 174 -10.78 -14.78 15.45
N ALA A 175 -9.99 -13.80 15.90
CA ALA A 175 -10.32 -12.39 15.73
C ALA A 175 -10.35 -11.98 14.25
N ASN A 176 -9.39 -12.46 13.45
CA ASN A 176 -9.36 -12.25 12.00
C ASN A 176 -10.54 -12.94 11.29
N VAL A 177 -10.94 -14.14 11.71
CA VAL A 177 -12.13 -14.82 11.17
C VAL A 177 -13.37 -13.98 11.41
N LYS A 178 -13.53 -13.43 12.63
CA LYS A 178 -14.67 -12.55 12.95
C LYS A 178 -14.66 -11.24 12.14
N LYS A 179 -13.48 -10.67 11.91
CA LYS A 179 -13.34 -9.35 11.27
C LYS A 179 -13.38 -9.41 9.74
N PHE A 180 -12.71 -10.40 9.14
CA PHE A 180 -12.49 -10.47 7.69
C PHE A 180 -13.09 -11.72 7.04
N GLY A 181 -13.64 -12.65 7.83
CA GLY A 181 -14.09 -13.95 7.36
C GLY A 181 -12.97 -14.98 7.26
N GLN A 182 -13.36 -16.25 7.17
CA GLN A 182 -12.44 -17.39 7.21
C GLN A 182 -11.42 -17.37 6.07
N THR A 183 -11.85 -17.06 4.85
CA THR A 183 -10.98 -17.05 3.66
C THR A 183 -9.82 -16.07 3.82
N VAL A 184 -10.10 -14.86 4.32
CA VAL A 184 -9.06 -13.85 4.54
C VAL A 184 -8.20 -14.24 5.74
N ALA A 185 -8.80 -14.69 6.85
CA ALA A 185 -8.06 -15.10 8.03
C ALA A 185 -7.01 -16.18 7.71
N ASN A 186 -7.34 -17.13 6.83
CA ASN A 186 -6.38 -18.14 6.36
C ASN A 186 -5.15 -17.49 5.72
N GLN A 187 -5.34 -16.48 4.87
CA GLN A 187 -4.23 -15.76 4.20
C GLN A 187 -3.38 -14.95 5.18
N LEU A 188 -3.96 -14.53 6.31
CA LEU A 188 -3.27 -13.74 7.32
C LEU A 188 -2.50 -14.59 8.35
N ASP A 189 -2.60 -15.92 8.28
CA ASP A 189 -1.86 -16.83 9.16
C ASP A 189 -0.39 -16.93 8.75
N ILE A 190 0.47 -16.45 9.65
CA ILE A 190 1.93 -16.44 9.47
C ILE A 190 2.49 -17.86 9.36
N SER A 191 1.89 -18.83 10.06
CA SER A 191 2.36 -20.23 10.04
C SER A 191 2.17 -20.91 8.68
N GLN A 192 1.19 -20.44 7.91
CA GLN A 192 0.85 -20.94 6.58
C GLN A 192 1.27 -19.98 5.46
N ALA A 193 2.05 -18.93 5.77
CA ALA A 193 2.33 -17.83 4.85
C ALA A 193 2.88 -18.28 3.49
N GLN A 194 3.88 -19.17 3.50
CA GLN A 194 4.50 -19.67 2.27
C GLN A 194 3.53 -20.56 1.48
N ASP A 195 2.82 -21.46 2.16
CA ASP A 195 1.87 -22.36 1.50
C ASP A 195 0.68 -21.60 0.89
N ASN A 196 0.19 -20.59 1.61
CA ASN A 196 -0.84 -19.67 1.14
C ASN A 196 -0.39 -18.87 -0.08
N LEU A 197 0.82 -18.32 -0.05
CA LEU A 197 1.42 -17.61 -1.19
C LEU A 197 1.45 -18.52 -2.43
N LEU A 198 2.02 -19.72 -2.27
CA LEU A 198 2.17 -20.67 -3.37
C LEU A 198 0.82 -21.16 -3.88
N LYS A 199 -0.17 -21.33 -2.99
CA LYS A 199 -1.53 -21.70 -3.35
C LYS A 199 -2.22 -20.58 -4.14
N GLU A 200 -2.13 -19.34 -3.67
CA GLU A 200 -2.72 -18.18 -4.34
C GLU A 200 -2.12 -18.00 -5.75
N ALA A 201 -0.79 -18.07 -5.87
CA ALA A 201 -0.10 -17.98 -7.16
C ALA A 201 -0.55 -19.11 -8.13
N ARG A 202 -0.70 -20.34 -7.65
CA ARG A 202 -1.19 -21.46 -8.47
C ARG A 202 -2.63 -21.28 -8.92
N ASP A 203 -3.50 -20.82 -8.01
CA ASP A 203 -4.94 -20.73 -8.26
C ASP A 203 -5.29 -19.54 -9.17
N GLN A 204 -4.60 -18.41 -9.00
CA GLN A 204 -4.88 -17.18 -9.73
C GLN A 204 -4.07 -17.03 -11.02
N ASN A 205 -2.82 -17.53 -11.05
CA ASN A 205 -1.94 -17.49 -12.22
C ASN A 205 -1.90 -16.10 -12.86
N PHE A 206 -1.49 -15.10 -12.08
CA PHE A 206 -1.45 -13.69 -12.45
C PHE A 206 -0.49 -13.38 -13.61
N ASP A 207 0.56 -14.17 -13.84
CA ASP A 207 1.54 -13.97 -14.90
C ASP A 207 1.30 -14.85 -16.14
N GLY A 208 0.46 -15.88 -16.03
CA GLY A 208 0.15 -16.82 -17.09
C GLY A 208 1.18 -17.95 -17.28
N ILE A 209 2.12 -18.14 -16.36
CA ILE A 209 3.17 -19.16 -16.39
C ILE A 209 2.87 -20.23 -15.33
N PRO A 210 2.22 -21.34 -15.70
CA PRO A 210 1.87 -22.37 -14.72
C PRO A 210 3.12 -23.05 -14.16
N GLY A 211 3.12 -23.30 -12.85
CA GLY A 211 4.13 -24.09 -12.16
C GLY A 211 5.39 -23.33 -11.72
N GLN A 212 5.49 -22.02 -12.04
CA GLN A 212 6.56 -21.14 -11.57
C GLN A 212 5.93 -19.92 -10.88
N VAL A 213 6.46 -19.52 -9.72
CA VAL A 213 6.04 -18.28 -9.07
C VAL A 213 7.12 -17.24 -9.32
N THR A 214 6.83 -16.29 -10.20
CA THR A 214 7.77 -15.24 -10.61
C THR A 214 7.59 -13.95 -9.80
N GLU A 215 8.52 -13.02 -9.93
CA GLU A 215 8.31 -11.66 -9.41
C GLU A 215 7.16 -10.93 -10.12
N MET A 216 6.91 -11.26 -11.40
CA MET A 216 5.76 -10.72 -12.15
C MET A 216 4.44 -11.18 -11.54
N GLU A 217 4.32 -12.46 -11.18
CA GLU A 217 3.14 -13.03 -10.50
C GLU A 217 2.77 -12.20 -9.27
N ALA A 218 3.73 -11.98 -8.39
CA ALA A 218 3.53 -11.22 -7.16
C ALA A 218 3.17 -9.75 -7.43
N LEU A 219 3.89 -9.09 -8.34
CA LEU A 219 3.62 -7.68 -8.65
C LEU A 219 2.21 -7.49 -9.24
N VAL A 220 1.77 -8.38 -10.14
CA VAL A 220 0.43 -8.32 -10.70
C VAL A 220 -0.64 -8.60 -9.64
N ALA A 221 -0.40 -9.56 -8.72
CA ALA A 221 -1.29 -9.79 -7.58
C ALA A 221 -1.49 -8.52 -6.74
N TYR A 222 -0.39 -7.82 -6.41
CA TYR A 222 -0.46 -6.54 -5.69
C TYR A 222 -1.22 -5.47 -6.47
N LEU A 223 -0.94 -5.30 -7.76
CA LEU A 223 -1.63 -4.31 -8.60
C LEU A 223 -3.14 -4.58 -8.71
N GLN A 224 -3.53 -5.85 -8.71
CA GLN A 224 -4.93 -6.26 -8.75
C GLN A 224 -5.67 -6.04 -7.42
N SER A 225 -4.96 -5.94 -6.29
CA SER A 225 -5.58 -5.65 -4.99
C SER A 225 -5.89 -4.16 -4.78
N LEU A 226 -5.26 -3.28 -5.56
CA LEU A 226 -5.36 -1.83 -5.35
C LEU A 226 -6.76 -1.27 -5.57
N GLY A 227 -7.37 -0.82 -4.47
CA GLY A 227 -8.67 -0.13 -4.47
C GLY A 227 -9.87 -1.06 -4.60
N THR A 228 -9.70 -2.37 -4.38
CA THR A 228 -10.79 -3.35 -4.46
C THR A 228 -11.45 -3.65 -3.12
N MET A 229 -10.83 -3.23 -2.01
CA MET A 229 -11.26 -3.61 -0.66
C MET A 229 -12.39 -2.76 -0.09
N VAL A 230 -12.74 -1.65 -0.76
CA VAL A 230 -13.76 -0.70 -0.30
C VAL A 230 -14.94 -0.71 -1.27
N ASP A 231 -16.14 -0.91 -0.74
CA ASP A 231 -17.37 -0.72 -1.49
C ASP A 231 -17.79 0.76 -1.46
N PHE A 232 -17.37 1.49 -2.47
CA PHE A 232 -17.68 2.92 -2.60
C PHE A 232 -19.16 3.21 -2.85
N THR A 233 -20.00 2.22 -3.18
CA THR A 233 -21.44 2.44 -3.38
C THR A 233 -22.18 2.75 -2.07
N GLN A 234 -21.57 2.42 -0.94
CA GLN A 234 -22.12 2.64 0.40
C GLN A 234 -21.81 4.03 0.95
N TYR A 235 -20.92 4.79 0.31
CA TYR A 235 -20.50 6.11 0.76
C TYR A 235 -21.18 7.19 -0.08
N ASN A 236 -21.82 8.15 0.58
CA ASN A 236 -22.43 9.28 -0.10
C ASN A 236 -21.39 10.40 -0.30
N ASP A 237 -21.02 10.65 -1.57
CA ASP A 237 -20.06 11.68 -1.99
C ASP A 237 -20.50 13.13 -1.70
N ASP A 238 -21.75 13.33 -1.25
CA ASP A 238 -22.38 14.65 -1.05
C ASP A 238 -21.62 15.57 -0.09
N ALA A 239 -20.84 15.04 0.85
CA ALA A 239 -20.13 15.85 1.83
C ALA A 239 -19.11 16.80 1.17
N PHE A 240 -18.38 16.37 0.15
CA PHE A 240 -17.38 17.21 -0.54
C PHE A 240 -17.95 17.97 -1.75
N VAL A 241 -19.07 17.52 -2.31
CA VAL A 241 -19.79 18.26 -3.35
C VAL A 241 -20.41 19.54 -2.77
N LYS A 242 -20.88 19.51 -1.51
CA LYS A 242 -21.52 20.66 -0.85
C LYS A 242 -20.59 21.85 -0.56
N PHE A 243 -19.28 21.63 -0.49
CA PHE A 243 -18.30 22.70 -0.20
C PHE A 243 -17.59 23.22 -1.46
N ARG A 244 -18.16 22.98 -2.65
CA ARG A 244 -17.69 23.52 -3.94
C ARG A 244 -18.73 24.42 -4.58
#